data_AF-W7K637-F1
#
_entry.id   AF-W7K637-F1
#
_cell.length_a   1.000
_cell.length_b   1.000
_cell.length_c   1.000
_cell.angle_alpha   90.00
_cell.angle_beta   90.00
_cell.angle_gamma   90.00
#
_symmetry.space_group_name_H-M   'P 1'
#
loop_
_entity.id
_entity.type
_entity.pdbx_description
1 polymer ?
#
loop_
_entity_poly.entity_id
_entity_poly.type
_entity_poly.pdbx_seq_one_letter_code
_entity_poly.pdbx_strand_id
1 'polypeptide(L)'
;MRDSFNDCVQFVNKLPKTVNLSVDVKLDLYKYYKQSTVALLYAKKKRNRKVVILECTEARKLGKQPSRYVTEKNKNNTPKKLQLYKYNKYLKRRTLHVEIK
;
A
#
# COMPACT_ATOMS: atom_id res chain seq x y z
N MET A 1 20.76 -9.28 -8.39
CA MET A 1 19.70 -8.77 -9.30
C MET A 1 20.15 -8.78 -10.76
N ARG A 2 21.43 -8.48 -11.06
CA ARG A 2 22.01 -8.67 -12.41
C ARG A 2 22.28 -10.14 -12.73
N ASP A 3 22.66 -10.93 -11.72
CA ASP A 3 22.98 -12.36 -11.90
C ASP A 3 21.76 -13.16 -12.31
N SER A 4 20.62 -12.96 -11.63
CA SER A 4 19.34 -13.57 -11.99
C SER A 4 18.82 -13.15 -13.36
N PHE A 5 19.20 -11.97 -13.86
CA PHE A 5 18.83 -11.51 -15.19
C PHE A 5 19.67 -12.22 -16.26
N ASN A 6 20.98 -12.36 -16.03
CA ASN A 6 21.87 -13.08 -16.92
C ASN A 6 21.52 -14.57 -17.01
N ASP A 7 21.16 -15.21 -15.89
CA ASP A 7 20.73 -16.61 -15.86
C ASP A 7 19.46 -16.83 -16.69
N CYS A 8 18.49 -15.91 -16.59
CA CYS A 8 17.27 -15.94 -17.40
C CYS A 8 17.58 -15.76 -18.90
N VAL A 9 18.48 -14.84 -19.27
CA VAL A 9 18.86 -14.60 -20.67
C VAL A 9 19.56 -15.82 -21.27
N GLN A 10 20.47 -16.47 -20.51
CA GLN A 10 21.14 -17.69 -20.94
C GLN A 10 20.16 -18.85 -21.14
N PHE A 11 19.20 -19.00 -20.23
CA PHE A 11 18.15 -20.01 -20.34
C PHE A 11 17.28 -19.81 -21.59
N VAL A 12 16.81 -18.58 -21.85
CA VAL A 12 15.96 -18.26 -23.02
C VAL A 12 16.69 -18.52 -24.32
N ASN A 13 17.97 -18.16 -24.41
CA ASN A 13 18.77 -18.37 -25.62
C ASN A 13 19.07 -19.85 -25.91
N LYS A 14 19.04 -20.70 -24.88
CA LYS A 14 19.24 -22.16 -24.98
C LYS A 14 18.00 -22.92 -25.44
N LEU A 15 16.81 -22.30 -25.40
CA LEU A 15 15.57 -22.93 -25.87
C LEU A 15 15.58 -23.12 -27.40
N PRO A 16 15.07 -24.26 -27.92
CA PRO A 16 15.03 -24.51 -29.35
C PRO A 16 14.11 -23.49 -30.05
N LYS A 17 14.70 -22.67 -30.91
CA LYS A 17 14.01 -21.57 -31.64
C LYS A 17 13.04 -22.06 -32.73
N THR A 18 12.99 -23.37 -32.96
CA THR A 18 12.26 -24.02 -34.06
C THR A 18 10.88 -24.54 -33.66
N VAL A 19 10.53 -24.53 -32.37
CA VAL A 19 9.22 -24.98 -31.89
C VAL A 19 8.31 -23.78 -31.68
N ASN A 20 7.23 -23.70 -32.45
CA ASN A 20 6.16 -22.74 -32.17
C ASN A 20 5.47 -23.15 -30.86
N LEU A 21 5.76 -22.43 -29.78
CA LEU A 21 5.04 -22.60 -28.50
C LEU A 21 3.53 -22.49 -28.75
N SER A 22 2.76 -23.43 -28.17
CA SER A 22 1.31 -23.37 -28.23
C SER A 22 0.83 -22.04 -27.67
N VAL A 23 -0.29 -21.55 -28.23
CA VAL A 23 -0.90 -20.28 -27.83
C VAL A 23 -1.21 -20.27 -26.33
N ASP A 24 -1.55 -21.43 -25.76
CA ASP A 24 -1.83 -21.61 -24.33
C ASP A 24 -0.60 -21.35 -23.47
N VAL A 25 0.56 -21.89 -23.87
CA VAL A 25 1.83 -21.67 -23.15
C VAL A 25 2.25 -20.20 -23.20
N LYS A 26 2.04 -19.53 -24.34
CA LYS A 26 2.30 -18.09 -24.48
C LYS A 26 1.38 -17.25 -23.58
N LEU A 27 0.10 -17.61 -23.50
CA LEU A 27 -0.89 -16.97 -22.63
C LEU A 27 -0.54 -17.16 -21.15
N ASP A 28 -0.12 -18.34 -20.75
CA ASP A 28 0.23 -18.64 -19.36
C ASP A 28 1.52 -17.94 -18.93
N LEU A 29 2.52 -17.86 -19.79
CA LEU A 29 3.71 -17.05 -19.56
C LEU A 29 3.38 -15.55 -19.40
N TYR A 30 2.47 -15.01 -20.23
CA TYR A 30 2.01 -13.63 -20.11
C TYR A 30 1.25 -13.38 -18.80
N LYS A 31 0.36 -14.30 -18.39
CA LYS A 31 -0.35 -14.23 -17.10
C LYS A 31 0.65 -14.24 -15.93
N TYR A 32 1.65 -15.13 -15.94
CA TYR A 32 2.67 -15.22 -14.89
C TYR A 32 3.53 -13.95 -14.80
N TYR A 33 3.98 -13.41 -15.94
CA TYR A 33 4.71 -12.14 -15.99
C TYR A 33 3.86 -10.95 -15.50
N LYS A 34 2.58 -10.90 -15.86
CA LYS A 34 1.67 -9.84 -15.42
C LYS A 34 1.36 -9.95 -13.92
N GLN A 35 1.22 -11.17 -13.39
CA GLN A 35 1.05 -11.40 -11.95
C GLN A 35 2.28 -10.94 -11.14
N SER A 36 3.49 -11.27 -11.60
CA SER A 36 4.72 -10.89 -10.89
C SER A 36 4.97 -9.37 -10.90
N THR A 37 4.68 -8.69 -12.00
CA THR A 37 4.85 -7.23 -12.14
C THR A 37 3.78 -6.44 -11.38
N VAL A 38 2.50 -6.82 -11.49
CA VAL A 38 1.40 -6.13 -10.80
C VAL A 38 1.47 -6.34 -9.28
N ALA A 39 1.81 -7.55 -8.81
CA ALA A 39 1.97 -7.81 -7.38
C ALA A 39 3.12 -6.99 -6.79
N LEU A 40 4.26 -6.91 -7.47
CA LEU A 40 5.41 -6.11 -7.04
C LEU A 40 5.08 -4.61 -7.03
N LEU A 41 4.41 -4.09 -8.07
CA LEU A 41 4.00 -2.69 -8.14
C LEU A 41 2.96 -2.34 -7.06
N TYR A 42 2.00 -3.21 -6.83
CA TYR A 42 0.99 -3.05 -5.78
C TYR A 42 1.62 -3.10 -4.37
N ALA A 43 2.56 -4.02 -4.15
CA ALA A 43 3.37 -4.08 -2.93
C ALA A 43 4.20 -2.80 -2.75
N LYS A 44 4.85 -2.29 -3.80
CA LYS A 44 5.58 -1.00 -3.79
C LYS A 44 4.65 0.18 -3.45
N LYS A 45 3.44 0.24 -4.02
CA LYS A 45 2.46 1.31 -3.77
C LYS A 45 1.89 1.27 -2.35
N LYS A 46 1.64 0.05 -1.81
CA LYS A 46 1.19 -0.13 -0.42
C LYS A 46 2.21 0.34 0.61
N ARG A 47 3.53 0.26 0.34
CA ARG A 47 4.59 0.73 1.26
C ARG A 47 4.45 2.21 1.67
N ASN A 48 3.84 3.05 0.84
CA ASN A 48 3.70 4.49 1.13
C ASN A 48 2.50 4.81 2.02
N ARG A 49 1.55 3.87 2.20
CA ARG A 49 0.43 4.00 3.13
C ARG A 49 0.87 3.53 4.52
N LYS A 50 0.62 4.35 5.54
CA LYS A 50 0.84 4.00 6.95
C LYS A 50 -0.46 4.10 7.71
N VAL A 51 -0.71 3.11 8.57
CA VAL A 51 -1.76 3.17 9.58
C VAL A 51 -1.38 4.21 10.63
N VAL A 52 -2.30 5.14 10.87
CA VAL A 52 -2.17 6.23 11.84
C VAL A 52 -3.40 6.27 12.73
N ILE A 53 -3.21 6.82 13.93
CA ILE A 53 -4.29 7.02 14.89
C ILE A 53 -4.59 8.52 14.96
N LEU A 54 -5.87 8.89 14.85
CA LEU A 54 -6.35 10.24 15.05
C LEU A 54 -6.98 10.34 16.43
N GLU A 55 -6.58 11.32 17.24
CA GLU A 55 -7.11 11.55 18.59
C GLU A 55 -7.79 12.92 18.70
N CYS A 56 -8.92 12.99 19.42
CA CYS A 56 -9.60 14.25 19.71
C CYS A 56 -8.72 15.20 20.54
N THR A 57 -8.62 16.46 20.10
CA THR A 57 -7.81 17.50 20.78
C THR A 57 -8.53 18.18 21.95
N GLU A 58 -9.86 18.16 21.96
CA GLU A 58 -10.69 18.90 22.92
C GLU A 58 -10.97 18.09 24.20
N ALA A 59 -11.15 16.77 24.08
CA ALA A 59 -11.66 15.94 25.17
C ALA A 59 -10.77 15.94 26.41
N ARG A 60 -9.44 15.85 26.25
CA ARG A 60 -8.49 15.86 27.38
C ARG A 60 -8.58 17.16 28.19
N LYS A 61 -8.78 18.30 27.53
CA LYS A 61 -8.91 19.62 28.18
C LYS A 61 -10.18 19.72 29.02
N LEU A 62 -11.21 18.96 28.65
CA LEU A 62 -12.50 18.90 29.34
C LEU A 62 -12.56 17.77 30.39
N GLY A 63 -11.43 17.15 30.73
CA GLY A 63 -11.37 16.03 31.67
C GLY A 63 -12.09 14.76 31.19
N LYS A 64 -12.40 14.66 29.89
CA LYS A 64 -13.09 13.51 29.28
C LYS A 64 -12.11 12.65 28.48
N GLN A 65 -12.45 11.37 28.35
CA GLN A 65 -11.67 10.45 27.52
C GLN A 65 -11.65 10.92 26.05
N PRO A 66 -10.49 10.97 25.39
CA PRO A 66 -10.43 11.33 23.98
C PRO A 66 -10.89 10.18 23.09
N SER A 67 -11.72 10.51 22.09
CA SER A 67 -12.08 9.59 21.01
C SER A 67 -10.89 9.36 20.09
N ARG A 68 -10.68 8.11 19.65
CA ARG A 68 -9.58 7.68 18.77
C ARG A 68 -10.11 6.94 17.55
N TYR A 69 -9.52 7.21 16.39
CA TYR A 69 -9.83 6.55 15.13
C TYR A 69 -8.57 6.01 14.48
N VAL A 70 -8.66 4.79 13.94
CA VAL A 70 -7.59 4.19 13.12
C VAL A 70 -7.90 4.47 11.66
N THR A 71 -6.93 5.00 10.92
CA THR A 71 -7.03 5.24 9.48
C THR A 71 -5.69 5.01 8.81
N GLU A 72 -5.68 4.91 7.49
CA GLU A 72 -4.44 4.96 6.72
C GLU A 72 -4.22 6.37 6.17
N LYS A 73 -2.96 6.80 6.10
CA LYS A 73 -2.56 7.98 5.32
C LYS A 73 -1.43 7.64 4.36
N ASN A 74 -1.36 8.35 3.24
CA ASN A 74 -0.22 8.26 2.34
C ASN A 74 0.85 9.27 2.77
N LYS A 75 2.03 8.79 3.17
CA LYS A 75 3.11 9.66 3.69
C LYS A 75 3.63 10.65 2.65
N ASN A 76 3.60 10.29 1.36
CA ASN A 76 4.15 11.12 0.30
C ASN A 76 3.20 12.27 -0.07
N ASN A 77 1.91 11.96 -0.20
CA ASN A 77 0.90 12.97 -0.59
C ASN A 77 0.58 13.90 0.59
N THR A 78 0.56 13.36 1.81
CA THR A 78 0.23 14.10 3.04
C THR A 78 1.34 13.89 4.08
N PRO A 79 2.46 14.64 3.97
CA PRO A 79 3.58 14.50 4.89
C PRO A 79 3.29 15.07 6.28
N LYS A 80 2.45 16.11 6.36
CA LYS A 80 2.04 16.74 7.62
C LYS A 80 1.12 15.81 8.45
N LYS A 81 0.90 16.18 9.72
CA LYS A 81 -0.07 15.48 10.59
C LYS A 81 -1.47 15.60 10.01
N LEU A 82 -2.18 14.48 9.89
CA LEU A 82 -3.55 14.45 9.41
C LEU A 82 -4.48 15.08 10.46
N GLN A 83 -5.32 16.02 10.03
CA GLN A 83 -6.30 16.71 10.86
C GLN A 83 -7.67 16.57 10.22
N LEU A 84 -8.61 15.94 10.91
CA LEU A 84 -9.95 15.69 10.39
C LEU A 84 -11.00 15.97 11.46
N TYR A 85 -12.11 16.55 11.05
CA TYR A 85 -13.30 16.62 11.89
C TYR A 85 -13.99 15.26 11.90
N LYS A 86 -14.05 14.63 13.07
CA LYS A 86 -14.74 13.37 13.31
C LYS A 86 -15.70 13.53 14.49
N TYR A 87 -16.72 12.68 14.53
CA TYR A 87 -17.61 12.64 15.68
C TYR A 87 -16.86 12.18 16.93
N ASN A 88 -17.17 12.75 18.10
CA ASN A 88 -16.63 12.28 19.36
C ASN A 88 -17.79 11.77 20.22
N LYS A 89 -17.77 10.45 20.52
CA LYS A 89 -18.82 9.79 21.31
C LYS A 89 -18.95 10.30 22.76
N TYR A 90 -17.86 10.82 23.35
CA TYR A 90 -17.84 11.31 24.74
C TYR A 90 -18.32 12.77 24.86
N LEU A 91 -18.15 13.55 23.80
CA LEU A 91 -18.64 14.93 23.71
C LEU A 91 -19.96 15.05 22.97
N LYS A 92 -20.41 13.97 22.31
CA LYS A 92 -21.62 13.87 21.49
C LYS A 92 -21.71 14.91 20.36
N ARG A 93 -20.56 15.40 19.87
CA ARG A 93 -20.47 16.39 18.79
C ARG A 93 -19.26 16.13 17.89
N ARG A 94 -19.20 16.78 16.72
CA ARG A 94 -18.02 16.75 15.85
C ARG A 94 -16.93 17.63 16.45
N THR A 95 -15.71 17.09 16.51
CA THR A 95 -14.55 17.77 17.06
C THR A 95 -13.33 17.53 16.18
N LEU A 96 -12.32 18.38 16.34
CA LEU A 96 -11.06 18.20 15.64
C LEU A 96 -10.31 16.97 16.19
N HIS A 97 -9.90 16.07 15.29
CA HIS A 97 -9.02 14.95 15.62
C HIS A 97 -7.71 15.09 14.85
N VAL A 98 -6.59 14.95 15.55
CA VAL A 98 -5.25 15.13 15.01
C VAL A 98 -4.45 13.84 15.16
N GLU A 99 -3.62 13.55 14.16
CA GLU A 99 -2.71 12.41 14.18
C GLU A 99 -1.74 12.44 15.38
N ILE A 100 -1.70 11.32 16.10
CA ILE A 100 -0.74 11.06 17.17
C ILE A 100 0.46 10.26 16.63
N LYS A 101 1.64 10.48 17.22
CA LYS A 101 2.89 9.82 16.83
C LYS A 101 2.99 8.43 17.45
#